data_AF-A0A4P6Q907-F1
#
_entry.id   AF-A0A4P6Q907-F1
#
_cell.length_a   1.000
_cell.length_b   1.000
_cell.length_c   1.000
_cell.angle_alpha   90.00
_cell.angle_beta   90.00
_cell.angle_gamma   90.00
#
_symmetry.space_group_name_H-M   'P 1'
#
loop_
_entity.id
_entity.type
_entity.pdbx_description
1 polymer ?
#
loop_
_entity_poly.entity_id
_entity_poly.type
_entity_poly.pdbx_seq_one_letter_code
_entity_poly.pdbx_strand_id
1 'polypeptide(L)'
;MRFLRTPFRIIRANLGAYLVINALVYGVFLLGMGTAMVFPELSAAETASLQEDGTADLVASLLGNVWLFSLTIFAVNTLTVAVPMILLPSMVVPFAGIAAFLYKAFTLGISLAPQDETLATMMIPHSLTVLIEFQAYVLIVLGAYLLGRSWLHPGTVGARNRRQGYLRGLRQVGWMSLPALALFVVGAVYEAVEIIYLLPPLLAG
;
A
#
# COMPACT_ATOMS: atom_id res chain seq x y z
N MET A 1 -0.05 -19.44 17.84
CA MET A 1 -0.36 -20.13 16.55
C MET A 1 -1.70 -19.74 15.89
N ARG A 2 -2.81 -19.47 16.62
CA ARG A 2 -4.10 -19.04 16.01
C ARG A 2 -4.02 -17.73 15.21
N PHE A 3 -3.19 -16.78 15.65
CA PHE A 3 -3.04 -15.47 15.03
C PHE A 3 -2.43 -15.52 13.62
N LEU A 4 -1.49 -16.43 13.36
CA LEU A 4 -0.91 -16.63 12.02
C LEU A 4 -1.86 -17.42 11.12
N ARG A 5 -2.51 -18.48 11.62
CA ARG A 5 -3.35 -19.36 10.77
C ARG A 5 -4.64 -18.69 10.30
N THR A 6 -5.18 -17.74 11.06
CA THR A 6 -6.48 -17.13 10.75
C THR A 6 -6.44 -16.27 9.49
N PRO A 7 -5.47 -15.36 9.30
CA PRO A 7 -5.32 -14.62 8.06
C PRO A 7 -5.16 -15.52 6.82
N PHE A 8 -4.25 -16.50 6.87
CA PHE A 8 -4.07 -17.43 5.74
C PHE A 8 -5.35 -18.20 5.41
N ARG A 9 -6.15 -18.60 6.41
CA ARG A 9 -7.43 -19.25 6.18
C ARG A 9 -8.43 -18.30 5.49
N ILE A 10 -8.47 -17.03 5.89
CA ILE A 10 -9.35 -16.01 5.27
C ILE A 10 -8.94 -15.80 3.81
N ILE A 11 -7.64 -15.66 3.53
CA ILE A 11 -7.09 -15.51 2.18
C ILE A 11 -7.45 -16.73 1.33
N ARG A 12 -7.19 -17.95 1.84
CA ARG A 12 -7.50 -19.20 1.12
C ARG A 12 -9.00 -19.34 0.83
N ALA A 13 -9.86 -18.94 1.75
CA ALA A 13 -11.32 -18.94 1.55
C ALA A 13 -11.79 -17.88 0.52
N ASN A 14 -10.94 -16.90 0.20
CA ASN A 14 -11.24 -15.82 -0.75
C ASN A 14 -10.15 -15.70 -1.82
N LEU A 15 -9.55 -16.82 -2.23
CA LEU A 15 -8.35 -16.82 -3.08
C LEU A 15 -8.58 -16.11 -4.41
N GLY A 16 -9.74 -16.31 -5.04
CA GLY A 16 -10.09 -15.60 -6.28
C GLY A 16 -10.09 -14.07 -6.11
N ALA A 17 -10.71 -13.57 -5.04
CA ALA A 17 -10.71 -12.14 -4.74
C ALA A 17 -9.30 -11.63 -4.42
N TYR A 18 -8.52 -12.40 -3.65
CA TYR A 18 -7.13 -12.06 -3.36
C TYR A 18 -6.29 -11.95 -4.65
N LEU A 19 -6.40 -12.90 -5.57
CA LEU A 19 -5.66 -12.89 -6.83
C LEU A 19 -6.07 -11.72 -7.74
N VAL A 20 -7.38 -11.44 -7.84
CA VAL A 20 -7.87 -10.28 -8.60
C VAL A 20 -7.37 -8.97 -7.99
N ILE A 21 -7.37 -8.83 -6.67
CA ILE A 21 -6.86 -7.63 -5.99
C ILE A 21 -5.35 -7.46 -6.24
N ASN A 22 -4.56 -8.54 -6.21
CA ASN A 22 -3.15 -8.47 -6.59
C ASN A 22 -2.99 -7.98 -8.02
N ALA A 23 -3.67 -8.62 -8.97
CA ALA A 23 -3.60 -8.25 -10.38
C ALA A 23 -4.03 -6.80 -10.62
N LEU A 24 -5.06 -6.31 -9.93
CA LEU A 24 -5.50 -4.92 -10.02
C LEU A 24 -4.49 -3.96 -9.42
N VAL A 25 -4.01 -4.19 -8.18
CA VAL A 25 -3.11 -3.27 -7.49
C VAL A 25 -1.78 -3.15 -8.23
N TYR A 26 -1.14 -4.28 -8.55
CA TYR A 26 0.13 -4.26 -9.30
C TYR A 26 -0.07 -3.86 -10.75
N GLY A 27 -1.15 -4.29 -11.40
CA GLY A 27 -1.45 -3.92 -12.78
C GLY A 27 -1.67 -2.43 -12.94
N VAL A 28 -2.45 -1.80 -12.05
CA VAL A 28 -2.69 -0.35 -12.09
C VAL A 28 -1.41 0.46 -11.81
N PHE A 29 -0.55 -0.02 -10.91
CA PHE A 29 0.76 0.57 -10.69
C PHE A 29 1.66 0.50 -11.93
N LEU A 30 1.76 -0.67 -12.56
CA LEU A 30 2.53 -0.84 -13.80
C LEU A 30 1.94 -0.03 -14.96
N LEU A 31 0.62 0.13 -15.01
CA LEU A 31 -0.04 1.02 -15.97
C LEU A 31 0.33 2.49 -15.72
N GLY A 32 0.39 2.94 -14.46
CA GLY A 32 0.88 4.28 -14.12
C GLY A 32 2.32 4.49 -14.57
N MET A 33 3.18 3.52 -14.28
CA MET A 33 4.58 3.52 -14.70
C MET A 33 4.74 3.59 -16.22
N GLY A 34 4.03 2.72 -16.95
CA GLY A 34 4.04 2.74 -18.42
C GLY A 34 3.45 4.02 -19.01
N THR A 35 2.42 4.59 -18.37
CA THR A 35 1.83 5.88 -18.81
C THR A 35 2.85 7.00 -18.69
N ALA A 36 3.57 7.08 -17.58
CA ALA A 36 4.60 8.08 -17.38
C ALA A 36 5.73 7.94 -18.41
N MET A 37 6.17 6.71 -18.75
CA MET A 37 7.19 6.50 -19.79
C MET A 37 6.76 7.02 -21.16
N VAL A 38 5.45 6.99 -21.46
CA VAL A 38 4.90 7.52 -22.72
C VAL A 38 4.66 9.04 -22.65
N PHE A 39 4.34 9.55 -21.45
CA PHE A 39 4.03 10.96 -21.19
C PHE A 39 4.89 11.52 -20.06
N PRO A 40 6.17 11.87 -20.31
CA PRO A 40 7.12 12.29 -19.28
C PRO A 40 6.70 13.55 -18.51
N GLU A 41 5.85 14.40 -19.11
CA GLU A 41 5.29 15.59 -18.48
C GLU A 41 4.48 15.27 -17.20
N LEU A 42 3.88 14.07 -17.12
CA LEU A 42 3.15 13.64 -15.93
C LEU A 42 4.08 13.40 -14.73
N SER A 43 5.29 12.87 -14.96
CA SER A 43 6.28 12.70 -13.89
C SER A 43 6.75 14.05 -13.35
N ALA A 44 6.96 15.04 -14.23
CA ALA A 44 7.36 16.38 -13.83
C ALA A 44 6.31 17.09 -12.96
N ALA A 45 5.02 16.92 -13.27
CA ALA A 45 3.92 17.47 -12.49
C ALA A 45 3.81 16.82 -11.09
N GLU A 46 4.03 15.50 -10.99
CA GLU A 46 4.04 14.78 -9.71
C GLU A 46 5.21 15.22 -8.82
N THR A 47 6.42 15.38 -9.37
CA THR A 47 7.60 15.84 -8.61
C THR A 47 7.37 17.23 -8.00
N ALA A 48 6.72 18.14 -8.75
CA ALA A 48 6.36 19.47 -8.25
C ALA A 48 5.38 19.39 -7.07
N SER A 49 4.38 18.49 -7.12
CA SER A 49 3.43 18.34 -6.01
C SER A 49 4.09 17.76 -4.74
N LEU A 50 5.05 16.84 -4.89
CA LEU A 50 5.76 16.25 -3.74
C LEU A 50 6.66 17.25 -3.01
N GLN A 51 7.19 18.24 -3.71
CA GLN A 51 7.92 19.36 -3.12
C GLN A 51 6.98 20.34 -2.40
N GLU A 52 5.80 20.61 -2.99
CA GLU A 52 4.78 21.49 -2.40
C GLU A 52 4.16 20.89 -1.12
N ASP A 53 3.99 19.57 -1.06
CA ASP A 53 3.43 18.84 0.09
C ASP A 53 4.43 18.66 1.26
N GLY A 54 5.66 19.18 1.17
CA GLY A 54 6.67 19.17 2.25
C GLY A 54 7.26 17.79 2.58
N THR A 55 6.96 16.77 1.77
CA THR A 55 7.45 15.40 1.99
C THR A 55 8.97 15.31 1.84
N ALA A 56 9.54 16.05 0.89
CA ALA A 56 10.98 16.10 0.66
C ALA A 56 11.77 16.64 1.87
N ASP A 57 11.26 17.70 2.52
CA ASP A 57 11.87 18.31 3.70
C ASP A 57 11.81 17.39 4.93
N LEU A 58 10.68 16.69 5.09
CA LEU A 58 10.53 15.67 6.14
C LEU A 58 11.56 14.56 5.97
N VAL A 59 11.70 14.01 4.76
CA VAL A 59 12.69 12.96 4.46
C VAL A 59 14.10 13.46 4.77
N ALA A 60 14.51 14.63 4.24
CA ALA A 60 15.84 15.19 4.43
C ALA A 60 16.20 15.37 5.92
N SER A 61 15.24 15.82 6.74
CA SER A 61 15.44 16.00 8.19
C SER A 61 15.67 14.71 8.96
N LEU A 62 15.23 13.57 8.42
CA LEU A 62 15.23 12.26 9.10
C LEU A 62 16.37 11.34 8.68
N LEU A 63 17.10 11.67 7.60
CA LEU A 63 18.19 10.84 7.07
C LEU A 63 19.32 10.56 8.08
N GLY A 64 19.44 11.35 9.15
CA GLY A 64 20.41 11.14 10.23
C GLY A 64 20.08 10.00 11.20
N ASN A 65 18.88 9.40 11.15
CA ASN A 65 18.46 8.34 12.06
C ASN A 65 17.53 7.32 11.39
N VAL A 66 18.07 6.15 11.05
CA VAL A 66 17.36 5.07 10.36
C VAL A 66 16.09 4.62 11.11
N TRP A 67 16.11 4.60 12.44
CA TRP A 67 14.97 4.11 13.24
C TRP A 67 13.83 5.13 13.26
N LEU A 68 14.16 6.41 13.40
CA LEU A 68 13.17 7.47 13.33
C LEU A 68 12.59 7.57 11.91
N PHE A 69 13.43 7.43 10.88
CA PHE A 69 12.98 7.42 9.50
C PHE A 69 12.07 6.22 9.20
N SER A 70 12.44 5.01 9.64
CA SER A 70 11.60 3.80 9.54
C SER A 70 10.26 4.00 10.26
N LEU A 71 10.26 4.58 11.45
CA LEU A 71 9.03 4.85 12.19
C LEU A 71 8.12 5.83 11.45
N THR A 72 8.70 6.86 10.84
CA THR A 72 7.96 7.83 10.02
C THR A 72 7.36 7.17 8.79
N ILE A 73 8.13 6.35 8.04
CA ILE A 73 7.61 5.61 6.87
C ILE A 73 6.44 4.71 7.29
N PHE A 74 6.61 3.92 8.36
CA PHE A 74 5.55 3.07 8.91
C PHE A 74 4.30 3.89 9.29
N ALA A 75 4.50 5.03 9.95
CA ALA A 75 3.43 5.92 10.37
C ALA A 75 2.70 6.52 9.17
N VAL A 76 3.40 6.98 8.13
CA VAL A 76 2.80 7.51 6.90
C VAL A 76 1.98 6.41 6.22
N ASN A 77 2.58 5.27 5.91
CA ASN A 77 1.87 4.17 5.24
C ASN A 77 0.62 3.70 6.00
N THR A 78 0.67 3.67 7.34
CA THR A 78 -0.45 3.23 8.17
C THR A 78 -1.51 4.33 8.36
N LEU A 79 -1.07 5.54 8.72
CA LEU A 79 -1.93 6.62 9.20
C LEU A 79 -2.35 7.61 8.11
N THR A 80 -1.80 7.55 6.89
CA THR A 80 -2.25 8.37 5.77
C THR A 80 -2.87 7.53 4.66
N VAL A 81 -2.28 6.37 4.35
CA VAL A 81 -2.77 5.49 3.28
C VAL A 81 -3.71 4.42 3.84
N ALA A 82 -3.21 3.45 4.60
CA ALA A 82 -3.99 2.27 4.98
C ALA A 82 -5.29 2.62 5.73
N VAL A 83 -5.22 3.46 6.75
CA VAL A 83 -6.39 3.83 7.55
C VAL A 83 -7.27 4.87 6.84
N PRO A 84 -6.81 6.10 6.55
CA PRO A 84 -7.69 7.15 6.03
C PRO A 84 -8.07 7.00 4.58
N MET A 85 -7.20 6.45 3.73
CA MET A 85 -7.48 6.33 2.30
C MET A 85 -8.22 5.04 1.97
N ILE A 86 -7.86 3.92 2.62
CA ILE A 86 -8.45 2.60 2.29
C ILE A 86 -9.58 2.23 3.25
N LEU A 87 -9.30 2.17 4.56
CA LEU A 87 -10.24 1.60 5.52
C LEU A 87 -11.40 2.54 5.85
N LEU A 88 -11.13 3.79 6.26
CA LEU A 88 -12.18 4.73 6.68
C LEU A 88 -13.24 4.97 5.60
N PRO A 89 -12.89 5.23 4.32
CA PRO A 89 -13.89 5.43 3.29
C PRO A 89 -14.68 4.15 3.06
N SER A 90 -14.03 2.98 3.11
CA SER A 90 -14.69 1.67 2.96
C SER A 90 -15.60 1.28 4.13
N MET A 91 -15.36 1.84 5.33
CA MET A 91 -16.20 1.69 6.51
C MET A 91 -17.49 2.51 6.40
N VAL A 92 -17.48 3.61 5.64
CA VAL A 92 -18.63 4.49 5.43
C VAL A 92 -19.40 4.13 4.16
N VAL A 93 -18.68 3.91 3.05
CA VAL A 93 -19.23 3.53 1.75
C VAL A 93 -18.51 2.25 1.29
N PRO A 94 -19.23 1.12 1.12
CA PRO A 94 -18.62 -0.13 0.69
C PRO A 94 -17.70 0.05 -0.53
N PHE A 95 -16.48 -0.47 -0.42
CA PHE A 95 -15.45 -0.46 -1.47
C PHE A 95 -14.86 0.91 -1.86
N ALA A 96 -15.31 2.02 -1.28
CA ALA A 96 -14.85 3.36 -1.70
C ALA A 96 -13.32 3.54 -1.57
N GLY A 97 -12.72 3.01 -0.51
CA GLY A 97 -11.27 3.10 -0.33
C GLY A 97 -10.47 2.21 -1.29
N ILE A 98 -11.10 1.20 -1.92
CA ILE A 98 -10.45 0.43 -2.99
C ILE A 98 -10.24 1.33 -4.21
N ALA A 99 -11.27 2.08 -4.61
CA ALA A 99 -11.14 3.02 -5.73
C ALA A 99 -10.12 4.12 -5.45
N ALA A 100 -10.15 4.70 -4.24
CA ALA A 100 -9.17 5.69 -3.82
C ALA A 100 -7.73 5.14 -3.84
N PHE A 101 -7.53 3.90 -3.38
CA PHE A 101 -6.23 3.27 -3.41
C PHE A 101 -5.75 2.93 -4.82
N LEU A 102 -6.64 2.47 -5.72
CA LEU A 102 -6.25 2.19 -7.11
C LEU A 102 -5.79 3.48 -7.81
N TYR A 103 -6.43 4.61 -7.56
CA TYR A 103 -5.95 5.91 -8.02
C TYR A 103 -4.55 6.22 -7.45
N LYS A 104 -4.34 6.05 -6.13
CA LYS A 104 -3.02 6.24 -5.51
C LYS A 104 -1.95 5.30 -6.06
N ALA A 105 -2.28 4.05 -6.34
CA ALA A 105 -1.36 3.07 -6.93
C ALA A 105 -0.95 3.49 -8.34
N PHE A 106 -1.88 4.05 -9.12
CA PHE A 106 -1.59 4.61 -10.44
C PHE A 106 -0.64 5.80 -10.34
N THR A 107 -0.92 6.77 -9.46
CA THR A 107 -0.06 7.96 -9.30
C THR A 107 1.32 7.58 -8.77
N LEU A 108 1.42 6.64 -7.82
CA LEU A 108 2.71 6.09 -7.38
C LEU A 108 3.48 5.43 -8.52
N GLY A 109 2.78 4.75 -9.42
CA GLY A 109 3.38 4.20 -10.65
C GLY A 109 3.99 5.29 -11.53
N ILE A 110 3.30 6.43 -11.69
CA ILE A 110 3.82 7.59 -12.43
C ILE A 110 5.07 8.18 -11.76
N SER A 111 5.03 8.33 -10.43
CA SER A 111 6.14 8.93 -9.65
C SER A 111 7.40 8.06 -9.67
N LEU A 112 7.24 6.73 -9.67
CA LEU A 112 8.35 5.77 -9.63
C LEU A 112 8.80 5.27 -11.01
N ALA A 113 8.28 5.87 -12.09
CA ALA A 113 8.67 5.47 -13.42
C ALA A 113 10.16 5.76 -13.68
N PRO A 114 10.95 4.77 -14.15
CA PRO A 114 12.37 4.97 -14.46
C PRO A 114 12.53 5.75 -15.77
N GLN A 115 12.40 7.07 -15.69
CA GLN A 115 12.50 8.00 -16.82
C GLN A 115 13.94 8.30 -17.23
N ASP A 116 14.88 8.14 -16.30
CA ASP A 116 16.30 8.36 -16.50
C ASP A 116 17.11 7.25 -15.81
N GLU A 117 18.43 7.26 -16.08
CA GLU A 117 19.36 6.25 -15.55
C GLU A 117 19.44 6.27 -14.02
N THR A 118 19.27 7.44 -13.41
CA THR A 118 19.30 7.60 -11.96
C THR A 118 18.09 6.92 -11.32
N LEU A 119 16.87 7.22 -11.78
CA LEU A 119 15.64 6.58 -11.31
C LEU A 119 15.62 5.09 -11.63
N ALA A 120 16.10 4.68 -12.81
CA ALA A 120 16.24 3.26 -13.15
C ALA A 120 17.15 2.52 -12.16
N THR A 121 18.25 3.14 -11.78
CA THR A 121 19.21 2.58 -10.80
C THR A 121 18.62 2.55 -9.40
N MET A 122 17.93 3.61 -8.96
CA MET A 122 17.20 3.63 -7.68
C MET A 122 16.15 2.51 -7.61
N MET A 123 15.46 2.23 -8.71
CA MET A 123 14.42 1.20 -8.76
C MET A 123 14.92 -0.22 -8.53
N ILE A 124 16.23 -0.49 -8.65
CA ILE A 124 16.80 -1.84 -8.43
C ILE A 124 16.54 -2.29 -6.98
N PRO A 125 17.07 -1.62 -5.94
CA PRO A 125 16.71 -1.96 -4.56
C PRO A 125 15.26 -1.59 -4.23
N HIS A 126 14.74 -0.48 -4.77
CA HIS A 126 13.40 0.02 -4.41
C HIS A 126 12.27 -0.90 -4.84
N SER A 127 12.46 -1.69 -5.90
CA SER A 127 11.47 -2.70 -6.33
C SER A 127 11.11 -3.68 -5.22
N LEU A 128 12.03 -4.00 -4.30
CA LEU A 128 11.75 -4.85 -3.15
C LEU A 128 10.90 -4.13 -2.10
N THR A 129 11.19 -2.84 -1.84
CA THR A 129 10.34 -1.99 -1.00
C THR A 129 8.92 -1.95 -1.54
N VAL A 130 8.76 -1.60 -2.82
CA VAL A 130 7.47 -1.55 -3.51
C VAL A 130 6.73 -2.88 -3.37
N LEU A 131 7.40 -4.02 -3.61
CA LEU A 131 6.78 -5.34 -3.50
C LEU A 131 6.26 -5.63 -2.08
N ILE A 132 7.05 -5.32 -1.05
CA ILE A 132 6.67 -5.56 0.36
C ILE A 132 5.49 -4.67 0.76
N GLU A 133 5.57 -3.39 0.44
CA GLU A 133 4.53 -2.42 0.80
C GLU A 133 3.24 -2.65 0.05
N PHE A 134 3.30 -2.90 -1.26
CA PHE A 134 2.12 -3.20 -2.07
C PHE A 134 1.45 -4.49 -1.60
N GLN A 135 2.23 -5.49 -1.17
CA GLN A 135 1.67 -6.68 -0.57
C GLN A 135 0.94 -6.38 0.75
N ALA A 136 1.43 -5.43 1.56
CA ALA A 136 0.71 -4.96 2.74
C ALA A 136 -0.61 -4.28 2.35
N TYR A 137 -0.59 -3.39 1.35
CA TYR A 137 -1.79 -2.72 0.86
C TYR A 137 -2.81 -3.68 0.26
N VAL A 138 -2.39 -4.69 -0.50
CA VAL A 138 -3.26 -5.76 -1.02
C VAL A 138 -4.05 -6.43 0.10
N LEU A 139 -3.44 -6.67 1.27
CA LEU A 139 -4.13 -7.26 2.41
C LEU A 139 -5.15 -6.30 3.03
N ILE A 140 -4.83 -5.01 3.10
CA ILE A 140 -5.77 -3.97 3.56
C ILE A 140 -6.96 -3.83 2.58
N VAL A 141 -6.69 -3.80 1.28
CA VAL A 141 -7.71 -3.76 0.21
C VAL A 141 -8.58 -5.02 0.24
N LEU A 142 -7.99 -6.21 0.47
CA LEU A 142 -8.77 -7.43 0.70
C LEU A 142 -9.66 -7.29 1.93
N GLY A 143 -9.15 -6.73 3.03
CA GLY A 143 -9.95 -6.41 4.22
C GLY A 143 -11.15 -5.50 3.89
N ALA A 144 -10.91 -4.42 3.15
CA ALA A 144 -11.94 -3.48 2.71
C ALA A 144 -13.00 -4.15 1.81
N TYR A 145 -12.56 -5.01 0.88
CA TYR A 145 -13.45 -5.81 0.04
C TYR A 145 -14.32 -6.75 0.87
N LEU A 146 -13.72 -7.46 1.82
CA LEU A 146 -14.44 -8.38 2.70
C LEU A 146 -15.47 -7.65 3.57
N LEU A 147 -15.12 -6.46 4.08
CA LEU A 147 -16.05 -5.59 4.82
C LEU A 147 -17.25 -5.18 3.96
N GLY A 148 -17.02 -4.67 2.75
CA GLY A 148 -18.09 -4.28 1.84
C GLY A 148 -18.98 -5.47 1.47
N ARG A 149 -18.37 -6.63 1.17
CA ARG A 149 -19.10 -7.86 0.85
C ARG A 149 -19.93 -8.37 2.01
N SER A 150 -19.40 -8.38 3.23
CA SER A 150 -20.12 -8.87 4.41
C SER A 150 -21.22 -7.91 4.86
N TRP A 151 -21.06 -6.61 4.61
CA TRP A 151 -22.07 -5.60 4.89
C TRP A 151 -23.26 -5.72 3.92
N LEU A 152 -22.99 -5.76 2.61
CA LEU A 152 -24.03 -5.84 1.58
C LEU A 152 -24.70 -7.21 1.53
N HIS A 153 -23.92 -8.28 1.75
CA HIS A 153 -24.39 -9.67 1.71
C HIS A 153 -24.02 -10.40 3.01
N PRO A 154 -24.78 -10.21 4.11
CA PRO A 154 -24.49 -10.79 5.42
C PRO A 154 -24.42 -12.33 5.43
N GLY A 155 -25.11 -12.98 4.49
CA GLY A 155 -25.06 -14.43 4.31
C GLY A 155 -23.66 -14.96 4.02
N THR A 156 -22.77 -14.15 3.42
CA THR A 156 -21.38 -14.54 3.11
C THR A 156 -20.54 -14.80 4.37
N VAL A 157 -20.96 -14.26 5.51
CA VAL A 157 -20.34 -14.47 6.82
C VAL A 157 -21.29 -15.14 7.81
N GLY A 158 -22.38 -15.75 7.33
CA GLY A 158 -23.40 -16.42 8.15
C GLY A 158 -24.10 -15.47 9.13
N ALA A 159 -24.18 -14.17 8.82
CA ALA A 159 -24.83 -13.17 9.65
C ALA A 159 -26.31 -13.04 9.29
N ARG A 160 -27.16 -12.76 10.30
CA ARG A 160 -28.62 -12.67 10.11
C ARG A 160 -29.06 -11.34 9.49
N ASN A 161 -28.25 -10.29 9.66
CA ASN A 161 -28.57 -8.94 9.21
C ASN A 161 -27.31 -8.13 8.88
N ARG A 162 -27.50 -6.96 8.25
CA ARG A 162 -26.41 -6.07 7.81
C ARG A 162 -25.52 -5.58 8.95
N ARG A 163 -26.07 -5.31 10.13
CA ARG A 163 -25.28 -4.88 11.31
C ARG A 163 -24.31 -5.98 11.76
N GLN A 164 -24.78 -7.22 11.87
CA GLN A 164 -23.92 -8.37 12.17
C GLN A 164 -22.91 -8.64 11.06
N GLY A 165 -23.31 -8.48 9.79
CA GLY A 165 -22.43 -8.59 8.63
C GLY A 165 -21.29 -7.57 8.67
N TYR A 166 -21.60 -6.32 9.00
CA TYR A 166 -20.63 -5.23 9.17
C TYR A 166 -19.63 -5.53 10.30
N LEU A 167 -20.11 -5.89 11.50
CA LEU A 167 -19.23 -6.22 12.64
C LEU A 167 -18.30 -7.42 12.36
N ARG A 168 -18.82 -8.46 11.69
CA ARG A 168 -18.01 -9.61 11.27
C ARG A 168 -17.00 -9.23 10.18
N GLY A 169 -17.37 -8.31 9.29
CA GLY A 169 -16.47 -7.71 8.30
C GLY A 169 -15.32 -6.93 8.95
N LEU A 170 -15.62 -6.07 9.92
CA LEU A 170 -14.59 -5.34 10.69
C LEU A 170 -13.63 -6.30 11.40
N ARG A 171 -14.14 -7.42 11.91
CA ARG A 171 -13.28 -8.46 12.48
C ARG A 171 -12.34 -9.07 11.43
N GLN A 172 -12.80 -9.27 10.19
CA GLN A 172 -11.96 -9.75 9.10
C GLN A 172 -10.91 -8.70 8.70
N VAL A 173 -11.28 -7.41 8.66
CA VAL A 173 -10.33 -6.31 8.50
C VAL A 173 -9.23 -6.40 9.55
N GLY A 174 -9.58 -6.48 10.83
CA GLY A 174 -8.59 -6.59 11.90
C GLY A 174 -7.65 -7.80 11.75
N TRP A 175 -8.15 -8.93 11.24
CA TRP A 175 -7.31 -10.08 10.92
C TRP A 175 -6.38 -9.84 9.73
N MET A 176 -6.82 -9.13 8.70
CA MET A 176 -5.97 -8.77 7.55
C MET A 176 -4.95 -7.69 7.90
N SER A 177 -5.28 -6.80 8.84
CA SER A 177 -4.37 -5.76 9.31
C SER A 177 -3.15 -6.33 10.03
N LEU A 178 -3.23 -7.48 10.70
CA LEU A 178 -2.07 -8.06 11.40
C LEU A 178 -0.89 -8.39 10.47
N PRO A 179 -1.04 -9.21 9.42
CA PRO A 179 0.04 -9.44 8.47
C PRO A 179 0.39 -8.18 7.65
N ALA A 180 -0.57 -7.30 7.36
CA ALA A 180 -0.28 -6.04 6.68
C ALA A 180 0.64 -5.13 7.52
N LEU A 181 0.37 -4.97 8.82
CA LEU A 181 1.22 -4.20 9.73
C LEU A 181 2.61 -4.82 9.86
N ALA A 182 2.72 -6.15 9.89
CA ALA A 182 4.01 -6.82 9.87
C ALA A 182 4.80 -6.50 8.59
N LEU A 183 4.15 -6.51 7.43
CA LEU A 183 4.76 -6.12 6.16
C LEU A 183 5.13 -4.63 6.13
N PHE A 184 4.29 -3.73 6.66
CA PHE A 184 4.64 -2.31 6.76
C PHE A 184 5.85 -2.06 7.65
N VAL A 185 6.01 -2.80 8.76
CA VAL A 185 7.21 -2.69 9.61
C VAL A 185 8.44 -3.18 8.84
N VAL A 186 8.35 -4.33 8.18
CA VAL A 186 9.47 -4.89 7.41
C VAL A 186 9.84 -3.97 6.24
N GLY A 187 8.84 -3.48 5.50
CA GLY A 187 9.01 -2.53 4.40
C GLY A 187 9.65 -1.24 4.87
N ALA A 188 9.14 -0.63 5.94
CA ALA A 188 9.67 0.63 6.45
C ALA A 188 11.11 0.54 6.94
N VAL A 189 11.49 -0.56 7.59
CA VAL A 189 12.88 -0.79 8.00
C VAL A 189 13.78 -1.01 6.78
N TYR A 190 13.32 -1.82 5.82
CA TYR A 190 14.07 -2.08 4.60
C TYR A 190 14.27 -0.80 3.77
N GLU A 191 13.21 -0.02 3.55
CA GLU A 191 13.24 1.24 2.82
C GLU A 191 14.15 2.28 3.50
N ALA A 192 14.08 2.40 4.82
CA ALA A 192 14.97 3.32 5.53
C ALA A 192 16.45 2.91 5.37
N VAL A 193 16.74 1.61 5.44
CA VAL A 193 18.10 1.10 5.20
C VAL A 193 18.52 1.31 3.74
N GLU A 194 17.62 1.07 2.80
CA GLU A 194 17.81 1.30 1.39
C GLU A 194 18.21 2.76 1.11
N ILE A 195 17.38 3.71 1.53
CA ILE A 195 17.56 5.13 1.24
C ILE A 195 18.83 5.67 1.92
N ILE A 196 19.12 5.26 3.15
CA ILE A 196 20.26 5.80 3.91
C ILE A 196 21.59 5.13 3.52
N TYR A 197 21.59 3.83 3.23
CA TYR A 197 22.84 3.06 3.09
C TYR A 197 23.05 2.44 1.71
N LEU A 198 22.00 2.13 0.95
CA LEU A 198 22.15 1.46 -0.36
C LEU A 198 22.14 2.44 -1.53
N LEU A 199 21.21 3.41 -1.54
CA LEU A 199 21.09 4.37 -2.64
C LEU A 199 22.31 5.31 -2.76
N PRO A 200 22.86 5.91 -1.69
CA PRO A 200 23.97 6.86 -1.83
C PRO A 200 25.22 6.28 -2.53
N PRO A 201 25.75 5.09 -2.16
CA PRO A 201 26.90 4.53 -2.87
C PRO A 201 26.56 4.06 -4.29
N LEU A 202 25.32 3.62 -4.53
CA LEU A 202 24.87 3.14 -5.84
C LEU A 202 24.77 4.26 -6.87
N LEU A 203 24.43 5.48 -6.43
CA LEU A 203 24.30 6.67 -7.29
C LEU A 203 25.60 7.48 -7.40
N ALA A 204 26.59 7.21 -6.56
CA ALA A 204 27.89 7.88 -6.56
C ALA A 204 28.96 7.14 -7.39
N GLY A 205 28.69 5.92 -7.84
CA GLY A 205 29.54 5.12 -8.73
C GLY A 205 29.16 5.28 -10.19
#